data_AF-A0A943K989-F1
#
_entry.id   AF-A0A943K989-F1
#
_cell.length_a   1.000
_cell.length_b   1.000
_cell.length_c   1.000
_cell.angle_alpha   90.00
_cell.angle_beta   90.00
_cell.angle_gamma   90.00
#
_symmetry.space_group_name_H-M   'P 1'
#
loop_
_entity.id
_entity.type
_entity.pdbx_description
1 polymer ?
#
loop_
_entity_poly.entity_id
_entity_poly.type
_entity_poly.pdbx_seq_one_letter_code
_entity_poly.pdbx_strand_id
1 'polypeptide(L)'
;MEVKEALALIFKGVAPVLSENGFEPIYPEGVRKTDTPIEEQGDKLRIGFQGGKGAVRIEYKENRILLLCTDINAAEASDEDYKQASLSLFDPSLIDDKDIRYIGNEFSDTIRQKYGKKERNAAKTKLPTPVSKSAAKSGALAYDPNTLASRFTTMYPELREMYRANIEKYGEFLAEDFFVRYGTPAAMQTIRQNDKQRMKKLFNLLNDIYEDGTNETQSLIAVTILGTMHTDAQLVENAKEYMSETLSQPVLAVIQYLNSPAGKRAEKKLDNPPPYKPKKAQKEKGMYRQMLGL
;
A
#
# COMPACT_ATOMS: atom_id res chain seq x y z
N MET A 1 -17.70 21.19 5.12
CA MET A 1 -17.32 21.33 6.55
C MET A 1 -16.54 22.63 6.72
N GLU A 2 -16.62 23.31 7.88
CA GLU A 2 -15.78 24.49 8.13
C GLU A 2 -14.30 24.11 8.24
N VAL A 3 -13.39 24.92 7.68
CA VAL A 3 -11.96 24.57 7.61
C VAL A 3 -11.34 24.42 9.01
N LYS A 4 -11.71 25.29 9.94
CA LYS A 4 -11.23 25.22 11.33
C LYS A 4 -11.73 23.97 12.06
N GLU A 5 -12.95 23.53 11.77
CA GLU A 5 -13.51 22.29 12.34
C GLU A 5 -12.73 21.08 11.84
N ALA A 6 -12.45 21.02 10.54
CA ALA A 6 -11.65 19.95 9.97
C ALA A 6 -10.21 19.97 10.49
N LEU A 7 -9.57 21.14 10.60
CA LEU A 7 -8.24 21.28 11.21
C LEU A 7 -8.22 20.81 12.66
N ALA A 8 -9.27 21.07 13.43
CA ALA A 8 -9.40 20.55 14.79
C ALA A 8 -9.49 19.02 14.84
N LEU A 9 -10.20 18.41 13.90
CA LEU A 9 -10.27 16.94 13.78
C LEU A 9 -8.93 16.32 13.36
N ILE A 10 -8.23 16.93 12.40
CA ILE A 10 -6.90 16.50 11.97
C ILE A 10 -5.90 16.66 13.13
N PHE A 11 -5.93 17.79 13.84
CA PHE A 11 -5.13 18.01 15.03
C PHE A 11 -5.34 16.91 16.07
N LYS A 12 -6.60 16.55 16.35
CA LYS A 12 -6.92 15.49 17.31
C LYS A 12 -6.33 14.13 16.92
N GLY A 13 -6.23 13.84 15.62
CA GLY A 13 -5.60 12.62 15.10
C GLY A 13 -4.07 12.66 15.15
N VAL A 14 -3.46 13.81 14.83
CA VAL A 14 -2.01 13.95 14.61
C VAL A 14 -1.25 14.32 15.89
N ALA A 15 -1.84 15.14 16.77
CA ALA A 15 -1.16 15.65 17.97
C ALA A 15 -0.62 14.55 18.90
N PRO A 16 -1.35 13.44 19.18
CA PRO A 16 -0.81 12.35 19.98
C PRO A 16 0.48 11.76 19.40
N VAL A 17 0.56 11.62 18.07
CA VAL A 17 1.73 11.07 17.38
C VAL A 17 2.92 12.02 17.46
N LEU A 18 2.69 13.33 17.36
CA LEU A 18 3.74 14.33 17.55
C LEU A 18 4.26 14.35 19.00
N SER A 19 3.35 14.27 19.98
CA SER A 19 3.71 14.16 21.40
C SER A 19 4.50 12.90 21.72
N GLU A 20 4.13 11.73 21.16
CA GLU A 20 4.93 10.50 21.25
C GLU A 20 6.37 10.69 20.74
N ASN A 21 6.58 11.62 19.80
CA ASN A 21 7.85 11.87 19.15
C ASN A 21 8.65 13.05 19.71
N GLY A 22 8.17 13.65 20.82
CA GLY A 22 8.84 14.72 21.55
C GLY A 22 8.52 16.12 21.04
N PHE A 23 7.38 16.28 20.35
CA PHE A 23 6.87 17.58 19.93
C PHE A 23 5.67 18.00 20.78
N GLU A 24 5.57 19.28 21.07
CA GLU A 24 4.42 19.90 21.75
C GLU A 24 3.78 20.96 20.86
N PRO A 25 2.45 21.14 20.94
CA PRO A 25 1.76 22.18 20.19
C PRO A 25 2.15 23.58 20.67
N ILE A 26 2.29 24.50 19.71
CA ILE A 26 2.52 25.93 19.95
C ILE A 26 1.16 26.62 19.98
N TYR A 27 0.82 27.24 21.12
CA TYR A 27 -0.44 27.97 21.26
C TYR A 27 -0.24 29.44 20.91
N PRO A 28 -1.00 29.98 19.94
CA PRO A 28 -0.99 31.42 19.66
C PRO A 28 -1.45 32.24 20.87
N GLU A 29 -1.04 33.51 20.92
CA GLU A 29 -1.43 34.42 21.99
C GLU A 29 -2.96 34.51 22.11
N GLY A 30 -3.48 34.34 23.33
CA GLY A 30 -4.92 34.35 23.60
C GLY A 30 -5.66 33.02 23.38
N VAL A 31 -5.02 31.99 22.81
CA VAL A 31 -5.64 30.66 22.65
C VAL A 31 -5.39 29.82 23.91
N ARG A 32 -6.47 29.27 24.50
CA ARG A 32 -6.35 28.42 25.70
C ARG A 32 -5.81 27.04 25.33
N LYS A 33 -5.12 26.40 26.27
CA LYS A 33 -4.60 25.03 26.09
C LYS A 33 -5.68 23.98 25.80
N THR A 34 -6.94 24.26 26.15
CA THR A 34 -8.09 23.39 25.90
C THR A 34 -8.65 23.52 24.48
N ASP A 35 -8.30 24.58 23.76
CA ASP A 35 -8.78 24.86 22.41
C ASP A 35 -7.75 24.37 21.36
N THR A 36 -8.17 24.19 20.11
CA THR A 36 -7.25 23.82 19.03
C THR A 36 -6.31 24.99 18.72
N PRO A 37 -4.98 24.80 18.70
CA PRO A 37 -4.00 25.88 18.48
C PRO A 37 -3.89 26.29 17.01
N ILE A 38 -4.96 26.89 16.48
CA ILE A 38 -5.00 27.40 15.10
C ILE A 38 -4.54 28.86 15.10
N GLU A 39 -3.48 29.13 14.35
CA GLU A 39 -2.99 30.46 14.02
C GLU A 39 -3.53 30.90 12.67
N GLU A 40 -3.99 32.15 12.60
CA GLU A 40 -4.41 32.81 11.37
C GLU A 40 -3.34 33.79 10.90
N GLN A 41 -2.83 33.58 9.69
CA GLN A 41 -1.86 34.49 9.08
C GLN A 41 -2.19 34.72 7.61
N GLY A 42 -2.82 35.86 7.31
CA GLY A 42 -3.25 36.19 5.96
C GLY A 42 -4.30 35.19 5.45
N ASP A 43 -3.99 34.49 4.36
CA ASP A 43 -4.84 33.47 3.73
C ASP A 43 -4.55 32.05 4.22
N LYS A 44 -3.73 31.91 5.27
CA LYS A 44 -3.28 30.63 5.82
C LYS A 44 -3.87 30.36 7.19
N LEU A 45 -4.23 29.10 7.42
CA LEU A 45 -4.51 28.56 8.76
C LEU A 45 -3.41 27.57 9.13
N ARG A 46 -2.82 27.72 10.31
CA ARG A 46 -1.63 26.97 10.71
C ARG A 46 -1.81 26.35 12.09
N ILE A 47 -1.25 25.16 12.27
CA ILE A 47 -1.05 24.56 13.58
C ILE A 47 0.42 24.20 13.71
N GLY A 48 1.11 24.86 14.63
CA GLY A 48 2.54 24.69 14.87
C GLY A 48 2.84 23.71 16.00
N PHE A 49 3.94 22.99 15.87
CA PHE A 49 4.51 22.13 16.90
C PHE A 49 6.02 22.34 16.97
N GLN A 50 6.57 22.30 18.19
CA GLN A 50 8.00 22.45 18.46
C GLN A 50 8.52 21.27 19.27
N GLY A 51 9.80 20.93 19.10
CA GLY A 51 10.45 19.91 19.91
C GLY A 51 11.96 19.90 19.68
N GLY A 52 12.69 19.08 20.45
CA GLY A 52 14.16 19.01 20.35
C GLY A 52 14.71 18.49 19.00
N LYS A 53 13.82 18.10 18.08
CA LYS A 53 14.15 17.64 16.71
C LYS A 53 13.82 18.69 15.63
N GLY A 54 13.39 19.89 16.02
CA GLY A 54 12.99 20.97 15.12
C GLY A 54 11.52 21.37 15.27
N ALA A 55 10.85 21.66 14.16
CA ALA A 55 9.46 22.12 14.15
C ALA A 55 8.61 21.46 13.05
N VAL A 56 7.32 21.32 13.33
CA VAL A 56 6.31 20.74 12.42
C VAL A 56 5.15 21.71 12.30
N ARG A 57 4.59 21.86 11.10
CA ARG A 57 3.45 22.71 10.83
C ARG A 57 2.41 21.99 9.96
N ILE A 58 1.17 22.01 10.40
CA ILE A 58 0.02 21.70 9.54
C ILE A 58 -0.48 23.03 8.99
N GLU A 59 -0.50 23.18 7.67
CA GLU A 59 -0.89 24.43 7.01
C GLU A 59 -2.02 24.17 6.01
N TYR A 60 -3.10 24.94 6.11
CA TYR A 60 -4.11 25.04 5.07
C TYR A 60 -3.91 26.32 4.25
N LYS A 61 -3.90 26.18 2.92
CA LYS A 61 -3.84 27.29 1.96
C LYS A 61 -4.42 26.85 0.61
N GLU A 62 -5.21 27.69 -0.07
CA GLU A 62 -5.64 27.47 -1.46
C GLU A 62 -6.21 26.05 -1.75
N ASN A 63 -7.15 25.59 -0.93
CA ASN A 63 -7.75 24.25 -1.02
C ASN A 63 -6.74 23.09 -0.91
N ARG A 64 -5.66 23.30 -0.16
CA ARG A 64 -4.64 22.30 0.12
C ARG A 64 -4.34 22.29 1.60
N ILE A 65 -4.02 21.11 2.11
CA ILE A 65 -3.46 20.96 3.45
C ILE A 65 -2.10 20.28 3.36
N LEU A 66 -1.13 20.87 4.06
CA LEU A 66 0.27 20.48 4.00
C LEU A 66 0.76 20.08 5.38
N LEU A 67 1.57 19.03 5.42
CA LEU A 67 2.46 18.74 6.53
C LEU A 67 3.85 19.26 6.17
N LEU A 68 4.32 20.24 6.92
CA LEU A 68 5.60 20.89 6.73
C LEU A 68 6.52 20.61 7.92
N CYS A 69 7.81 20.45 7.65
CA CYS A 69 8.80 20.05 8.65
C CYS A 69 10.11 20.82 8.48
N THR A 70 10.76 21.16 9.58
CA THR A 70 12.14 21.68 9.60
C THR A 70 12.90 21.10 10.78
N ASP A 71 14.22 21.02 10.65
CA ASP A 71 15.11 20.60 11.74
C ASP A 71 15.54 21.81 12.61
N ILE A 72 15.05 23.01 12.28
CA ILE A 72 15.27 24.26 13.03
C ILE A 72 14.14 24.43 14.06
N ASN A 73 14.46 25.00 15.22
CA ASN A 73 13.45 25.28 16.25
C ASN A 73 12.42 26.30 15.76
N ALA A 74 11.17 26.18 16.21
CA ALA A 74 10.07 27.02 15.72
C ALA A 74 10.30 28.53 15.93
N ALA A 75 11.00 28.93 17.00
CA ALA A 75 11.32 30.33 17.29
C ALA A 75 12.35 30.95 16.34
N GLU A 76 13.14 30.13 15.65
CA GLU A 76 14.24 30.55 14.76
C GLU A 76 13.92 30.31 13.28
N ALA A 77 12.98 29.40 12.99
CA ALA A 77 12.63 29.00 11.64
C ALA A 77 11.78 30.07 10.93
N SER A 78 12.20 30.43 9.72
CA SER A 78 11.38 31.16 8.75
C SER A 78 10.52 30.23 7.91
N ASP A 79 9.57 30.77 7.13
CA ASP A 79 8.73 29.96 6.24
C ASP A 79 9.55 29.17 5.18
N GLU A 80 10.70 29.70 4.74
CA GLU A 80 11.55 29.08 3.72
C GLU A 80 12.32 27.86 4.25
N ASP A 81 12.50 27.76 5.56
CA ASP A 81 13.18 26.65 6.22
C ASP A 81 12.34 25.37 6.27
N TYR A 82 11.02 25.51 6.12
CA TYR A 82 10.08 24.39 6.15
C TYR A 82 10.06 23.65 4.82
N LYS A 83 10.27 22.33 4.88
CA LYS A 83 10.13 21.42 3.75
C LYS A 83 8.79 20.70 3.81
N GLN A 84 8.14 20.59 2.65
CA GLN A 84 6.92 19.79 2.52
C GLN A 84 7.22 18.30 2.72
N ALA A 85 6.55 17.70 3.71
CA ALA A 85 6.64 16.27 4.02
C ALA A 85 5.45 15.49 3.43
N SER A 86 4.25 16.06 3.46
CA SER A 86 3.05 15.52 2.80
C SER A 86 2.12 16.67 2.37
N LEU A 87 1.25 16.39 1.41
CA LEU A 87 0.29 17.32 0.81
C LEU A 87 -0.96 16.54 0.41
N SER A 88 -2.12 17.02 0.84
CA SER A 88 -3.42 16.50 0.41
C SER A 88 -4.26 17.64 -0.18
N LEU A 89 -5.03 17.32 -1.22
CA LEU A 89 -6.08 18.23 -1.69
C LEU A 89 -7.16 18.33 -0.63
N PHE A 90 -7.61 19.54 -0.35
CA PHE A 90 -8.56 19.83 0.73
C PHE A 90 -9.55 20.87 0.22
N ASP A 91 -10.65 20.41 -0.40
CA ASP A 91 -11.76 21.31 -0.76
C ASP A 91 -12.80 21.29 0.37
N PRO A 92 -12.96 22.38 1.14
CA PRO A 92 -13.87 22.41 2.29
C PRO A 92 -15.34 22.15 1.92
N SER A 93 -15.71 22.37 0.65
CA SER A 93 -17.06 22.17 0.14
C SER A 93 -17.36 20.70 -0.22
N LEU A 94 -16.32 19.88 -0.44
CA LEU A 94 -16.44 18.49 -0.87
C LEU A 94 -15.98 17.48 0.18
N ILE A 95 -15.22 17.91 1.18
CA ILE A 95 -14.59 17.01 2.14
C ILE A 95 -15.58 16.44 3.17
N ASP A 96 -15.40 15.15 3.49
CA ASP A 96 -16.14 14.45 4.54
C ASP A 96 -15.25 13.90 5.68
N ASP A 97 -15.87 13.25 6.67
CA ASP A 97 -15.18 12.66 7.83
C ASP A 97 -14.19 11.54 7.46
N LYS A 98 -14.39 10.87 6.31
CA LYS A 98 -13.49 9.82 5.83
C LYS A 98 -12.22 10.46 5.28
N ASP A 99 -12.34 11.52 4.50
CA ASP A 99 -11.20 12.26 3.97
C ASP A 99 -10.35 12.88 5.09
N ILE A 100 -10.99 13.44 6.12
CA ILE A 100 -10.30 13.98 7.30
C ILE A 100 -9.50 12.90 8.04
N ARG A 101 -10.10 11.72 8.23
CA ARG A 101 -9.40 10.57 8.83
C ARG A 101 -8.24 10.09 7.97
N TYR A 102 -8.42 10.07 6.65
CA TYR A 102 -7.36 9.73 5.72
C TYR A 102 -6.17 10.68 5.85
N ILE A 103 -6.40 12.00 5.84
CA ILE A 103 -5.34 13.01 5.98
C ILE A 103 -4.65 12.90 7.33
N GLY A 104 -5.42 12.72 8.43
CA GLY A 104 -4.86 12.52 9.76
C GLY A 104 -3.96 11.28 9.85
N ASN A 105 -4.35 10.18 9.21
CA ASN A 105 -3.55 8.95 9.16
C ASN A 105 -2.29 9.14 8.29
N GLU A 106 -2.41 9.73 7.10
CA GLU A 106 -1.29 10.00 6.20
C GLU A 106 -0.22 10.86 6.89
N PHE A 107 -0.64 11.93 7.57
CA PHE A 107 0.27 12.79 8.31
C PHE A 107 0.91 12.06 9.49
N SER A 108 0.13 11.28 10.23
CA SER A 108 0.63 10.47 11.34
C SER A 108 1.70 9.47 10.87
N ASP A 109 1.49 8.78 9.76
CA ASP A 109 2.45 7.85 9.19
C ASP A 109 3.73 8.56 8.72
N THR A 110 3.58 9.72 8.06
CA THR A 110 4.70 10.56 7.65
C THR A 110 5.53 11.02 8.85
N ILE A 111 4.89 11.41 9.95
CA ILE A 111 5.54 11.81 11.21
C ILE A 111 6.26 10.62 11.85
N ARG A 112 5.62 9.44 11.90
CA ARG A 112 6.24 8.21 12.42
C ARG A 112 7.46 7.80 11.60
N GLN A 113 7.40 7.93 10.28
CA GLN A 113 8.53 7.65 9.40
C GLN A 113 9.69 8.62 9.62
N LYS A 114 9.38 9.92 9.79
CA LYS A 114 10.40 10.97 9.90
C LYS A 114 11.00 11.09 11.30
N TYR A 115 10.16 11.13 12.34
CA TYR A 115 10.56 11.45 13.71
C TYR A 115 10.39 10.32 14.71
N GLY A 116 9.71 9.24 14.29
CA GLY A 116 9.65 7.98 15.02
C GLY A 116 11.01 7.67 15.61
N LYS A 117 11.04 7.21 16.88
CA LYS A 117 12.22 6.45 17.30
C LYS A 117 12.36 5.35 16.26
N LYS A 118 13.41 5.41 15.43
CA LYS A 118 13.96 4.20 14.85
C LYS A 118 14.22 3.34 16.07
N GLU A 119 13.35 2.38 16.34
CA GLU A 119 13.72 1.33 17.25
C GLU A 119 14.97 0.73 16.62
N ARG A 120 16.13 1.15 17.13
CA ARG A 120 17.38 0.39 17.04
C ARG A 120 17.27 -0.84 17.95
N ASN A 121 16.09 -1.43 18.01
CA ASN A 121 16.01 -2.85 18.22
C ASN A 121 16.33 -3.44 16.85
N ALA A 122 17.38 -4.24 16.78
CA ALA A 122 17.40 -5.37 15.85
C ALA A 122 16.28 -6.37 16.20
N ALA A 123 15.06 -5.88 16.44
CA ALA A 123 13.86 -6.66 16.36
C ALA A 123 13.70 -6.89 14.87
N LYS A 124 14.15 -8.06 14.42
CA LYS A 124 13.65 -8.73 13.20
C LYS A 124 12.24 -8.22 12.95
N THR A 125 12.01 -7.47 11.88
CA THR A 125 10.67 -6.98 11.52
C THR A 125 9.71 -8.13 11.74
N LYS A 126 8.84 -8.00 12.75
CA LYS A 126 8.09 -9.14 13.24
C LYS A 126 7.19 -9.56 12.09
N LEU A 127 7.48 -10.74 11.51
CA LEU A 127 6.78 -11.22 10.33
C LEU A 127 5.26 -11.13 10.59
N PRO A 128 4.46 -10.59 9.65
CA PRO A 128 3.04 -10.46 9.85
C PRO A 128 2.43 -11.84 10.15
N THR A 129 1.47 -11.87 11.07
CA THR A 129 0.92 -13.13 11.55
C THR A 129 0.08 -13.78 10.45
N PRO A 130 0.39 -15.01 10.02
CA PRO A 130 -0.41 -15.68 9.00
C PRO A 130 -1.78 -16.07 9.56
N VAL A 131 -2.79 -16.07 8.71
CA VAL A 131 -4.14 -16.54 9.02
C VAL A 131 -4.08 -18.04 9.35
N SER A 132 -4.67 -18.39 10.50
CA SER A 132 -4.70 -19.76 10.99
C SER A 132 -5.66 -20.60 10.16
N LYS A 133 -5.40 -21.92 10.08
CA LYS A 133 -6.28 -22.85 9.36
C LYS A 133 -7.69 -22.90 9.93
N SER A 134 -7.82 -22.80 11.25
CA SER A 134 -9.13 -22.77 11.91
C SER A 134 -9.93 -21.53 11.55
N ALA A 135 -9.29 -20.34 11.51
CA ALA A 135 -9.96 -19.10 11.14
C ALA A 135 -10.40 -19.10 9.67
N ALA A 136 -9.58 -19.68 8.78
CA ALA A 136 -9.91 -19.88 7.37
C ALA A 136 -11.10 -20.83 7.18
N LYS A 137 -11.02 -22.03 7.75
CA LYS A 137 -12.07 -23.05 7.59
C LYS A 137 -13.39 -22.70 8.27
N SER A 138 -13.39 -21.84 9.28
CA SER A 138 -14.63 -21.32 9.88
C SER A 138 -15.24 -20.15 9.10
N GLY A 139 -14.56 -19.64 8.05
CA GLY A 139 -14.96 -18.43 7.34
C GLY A 139 -14.78 -17.14 8.13
N ALA A 140 -14.06 -17.16 9.26
CA ALA A 140 -13.85 -15.97 10.08
C ALA A 140 -12.84 -15.00 9.47
N LEU A 141 -11.85 -15.54 8.77
CA LEU A 141 -10.86 -14.80 7.98
C LEU A 141 -10.58 -15.59 6.71
N ALA A 142 -10.13 -14.95 5.63
CA ALA A 142 -9.64 -15.63 4.44
C ALA A 142 -8.11 -15.60 4.41
N TYR A 143 -7.47 -16.59 3.77
CA TYR A 143 -6.02 -16.56 3.57
C TYR A 143 -5.62 -15.39 2.69
N ASP A 144 -4.60 -14.67 3.12
CA ASP A 144 -4.04 -13.50 2.44
C ASP A 144 -2.66 -13.82 1.79
N PRO A 145 -2.10 -12.91 0.97
CA PRO A 145 -0.80 -13.14 0.34
C PRO A 145 0.33 -13.37 1.36
N ASN A 146 0.24 -12.75 2.54
CA ASN A 146 1.18 -12.95 3.62
C ASN A 146 1.14 -14.39 4.15
N THR A 147 -0.06 -14.96 4.32
CA THR A 147 -0.25 -16.34 4.75
C THR A 147 0.30 -17.31 3.72
N LEU A 148 0.08 -17.02 2.44
CA LEU A 148 0.70 -17.76 1.34
C LEU A 148 2.21 -17.76 1.47
N ALA A 149 2.87 -16.61 1.53
CA ALA A 149 4.32 -16.52 1.64
C ALA A 149 4.87 -17.18 2.91
N SER A 150 4.22 -16.99 4.06
CA SER A 150 4.62 -17.62 5.32
C SER A 150 4.57 -19.15 5.24
N ARG A 151 3.50 -19.73 4.68
CA ARG A 151 3.39 -21.18 4.49
C ARG A 151 4.36 -21.68 3.41
N PHE A 152 4.52 -20.91 2.33
CA PHE A 152 5.43 -21.23 1.23
C PHE A 152 6.88 -21.35 1.73
N THR A 153 7.34 -20.43 2.58
CA THR A 153 8.68 -20.49 3.20
C THR A 153 8.85 -21.63 4.21
N THR A 154 7.78 -22.34 4.60
CA THR A 154 7.90 -23.60 5.35
C THR A 154 8.32 -24.76 4.43
N MET A 155 7.86 -24.74 3.18
CA MET A 155 8.27 -25.70 2.15
C MET A 155 9.63 -25.33 1.53
N TYR A 156 9.94 -24.04 1.43
CA TYR A 156 11.19 -23.49 0.90
C TYR A 156 11.88 -22.61 1.96
N PRO A 157 12.53 -23.20 2.98
CA PRO A 157 13.15 -22.47 4.08
C PRO A 157 14.19 -21.43 3.64
N GLU A 158 14.87 -21.69 2.52
CA GLU A 158 15.84 -20.80 1.90
C GLU A 158 15.23 -19.44 1.50
N LEU A 159 13.93 -19.38 1.24
CA LEU A 159 13.25 -18.14 0.84
C LEU A 159 12.84 -17.27 2.04
N ARG A 160 13.01 -17.76 3.27
CA ARG A 160 12.57 -17.06 4.48
C ARG A 160 13.32 -15.74 4.69
N GLU A 161 14.59 -15.67 4.29
CA GLU A 161 15.36 -14.43 4.34
C GLU A 161 14.84 -13.41 3.32
N MET A 162 14.57 -13.84 2.09
CA MET A 162 14.02 -12.95 1.06
C MET A 162 12.63 -12.43 1.40
N TYR A 163 11.80 -13.25 2.06
CA TYR A 163 10.49 -12.84 2.58
C TYR A 163 10.62 -11.74 3.65
N ARG A 164 11.56 -11.87 4.59
CA ARG A 164 11.85 -10.83 5.59
C ARG A 164 12.39 -9.56 4.95
N ALA A 165 13.35 -9.69 4.04
CA ALA A 165 13.96 -8.56 3.35
C ALA A 165 12.93 -7.77 2.52
N ASN A 166 11.94 -8.46 1.93
CA ASN A 166 10.84 -7.82 1.21
C ASN A 166 10.01 -6.93 2.17
N ILE A 167 9.61 -7.44 3.33
CA ILE A 167 8.85 -6.65 4.33
C ILE A 167 9.69 -5.50 4.88
N GLU A 168 10.97 -5.74 5.18
CA GLU A 168 11.89 -4.69 5.64
C GLU A 168 12.06 -3.57 4.62
N LYS A 169 12.06 -3.90 3.32
CA LYS A 169 12.21 -2.94 2.23
C LYS A 169 10.96 -2.11 2.01
N TYR A 170 9.78 -2.74 2.04
CA TYR A 170 8.52 -2.10 1.65
C TYR A 170 7.67 -1.63 2.84
N GLY A 171 8.05 -1.97 4.07
CA GLY A 171 7.28 -1.69 5.30
C GLY A 171 6.11 -2.67 5.51
N GLU A 172 5.59 -3.24 4.44
CA GLU A 172 4.62 -4.32 4.41
C GLU A 172 5.03 -5.41 3.40
N PHE A 173 4.32 -6.53 3.37
CA PHE A 173 4.65 -7.60 2.43
C PHE A 173 4.18 -7.27 1.01
N LEU A 174 5.12 -7.02 0.10
CA LEU A 174 4.84 -6.84 -1.33
C LEU A 174 4.90 -8.20 -2.04
N ALA A 175 3.74 -8.84 -2.13
CA ALA A 175 3.61 -10.22 -2.58
C ALA A 175 4.10 -10.46 -4.02
N GLU A 176 3.74 -9.58 -4.96
CA GLU A 176 4.15 -9.69 -6.36
C GLU A 176 5.69 -9.66 -6.50
N ASP A 177 6.38 -8.73 -5.84
CA ASP A 177 7.84 -8.65 -5.90
C ASP A 177 8.50 -9.93 -5.35
N PHE A 178 7.99 -10.48 -4.25
CA PHE A 178 8.50 -11.71 -3.65
C PHE A 178 8.26 -12.94 -4.54
N PHE A 179 7.04 -13.13 -5.03
CA PHE A 179 6.70 -14.31 -5.82
C PHE A 179 7.35 -14.26 -7.20
N VAL A 180 7.31 -13.13 -7.92
CA VAL A 180 7.96 -13.02 -9.23
C VAL A 180 9.45 -13.30 -9.15
N ARG A 181 10.16 -12.78 -8.14
CA ARG A 181 11.62 -12.94 -8.03
C ARG A 181 12.07 -14.27 -7.42
N TYR A 182 11.30 -14.83 -6.49
CA TYR A 182 11.77 -15.94 -5.66
C TYR A 182 10.78 -17.11 -5.59
N GLY A 183 9.52 -16.83 -5.24
CA GLY A 183 8.53 -17.89 -5.01
C GLY A 183 8.16 -18.67 -6.28
N THR A 184 7.82 -17.98 -7.36
CA THR A 184 7.46 -18.57 -8.66
C THR A 184 8.63 -19.37 -9.25
N PRO A 185 9.88 -18.87 -9.29
CA PRO A 185 11.02 -19.68 -9.71
C PRO A 185 11.17 -21.02 -8.94
N ALA A 186 11.00 -21.00 -7.62
CA ALA A 186 11.08 -22.21 -6.78
C ALA A 186 9.91 -23.20 -7.05
N ALA A 187 8.69 -22.67 -7.23
CA ALA A 187 7.53 -23.48 -7.64
C ALA A 187 7.77 -24.11 -9.02
N MET A 188 8.20 -23.33 -10.01
CA MET A 188 8.48 -23.81 -11.37
C MET A 188 9.59 -24.87 -11.37
N GLN A 189 10.63 -24.71 -10.55
CA GLN A 189 11.67 -25.73 -10.40
C GLN A 189 11.10 -27.03 -9.84
N THR A 190 10.20 -26.96 -8.86
CA THR A 190 9.54 -28.13 -8.28
C THR A 190 8.69 -28.86 -9.31
N ILE A 191 7.91 -28.12 -10.10
CA ILE A 191 7.08 -28.67 -11.18
C ILE A 191 7.94 -29.30 -12.27
N ARG A 192 9.06 -28.66 -12.63
CA ARG A 192 9.98 -29.17 -13.64
C ARG A 192 10.67 -30.47 -13.21
N GLN A 193 11.04 -30.58 -11.94
CA GLN A 193 11.66 -31.80 -11.39
C GLN A 193 10.69 -32.97 -11.34
N ASN A 194 9.38 -32.70 -11.27
CA ASN A 194 8.31 -33.70 -11.24
C ASN A 194 8.49 -34.77 -10.14
N ASP A 195 9.09 -34.38 -9.01
CA ASP A 195 9.18 -35.23 -7.84
C ASP A 195 7.79 -35.34 -7.18
N LYS A 196 7.19 -36.53 -7.20
CA LYS A 196 5.81 -36.75 -6.74
C LYS A 196 5.55 -36.26 -5.31
N GLN A 197 6.53 -36.43 -4.41
CA GLN A 197 6.36 -36.04 -3.02
C GLN A 197 6.37 -34.51 -2.86
N ARG A 198 7.30 -33.83 -3.54
CA ARG A 198 7.36 -32.35 -3.54
C ARG A 198 6.20 -31.74 -4.29
N MET A 199 5.76 -32.33 -5.41
CA MET A 199 4.56 -31.92 -6.15
C MET A 199 3.32 -31.98 -5.26
N LYS A 200 3.10 -33.11 -4.59
CA LYS A 200 1.97 -33.26 -3.66
C LYS A 200 2.02 -32.22 -2.54
N LYS A 201 3.20 -31.90 -1.98
CA LYS A 201 3.34 -30.85 -0.95
C LYS A 201 3.01 -29.46 -1.50
N LEU A 202 3.56 -29.10 -2.67
CA LEU A 202 3.32 -27.81 -3.30
C LEU A 202 1.83 -27.60 -3.57
N PHE A 203 1.20 -28.55 -4.27
CA PHE A 203 -0.19 -28.40 -4.67
C PHE A 203 -1.17 -28.56 -3.51
N ASN A 204 -0.87 -29.38 -2.49
CA ASN A 204 -1.68 -29.36 -1.28
C ASN A 204 -1.69 -27.98 -0.60
N LEU A 205 -0.54 -27.29 -0.58
CA LEU A 205 -0.44 -25.94 -0.06
C LEU A 205 -1.21 -24.94 -0.94
N LEU A 206 -1.03 -24.99 -2.26
CA LEU A 206 -1.70 -24.06 -3.18
C LEU A 206 -3.21 -24.29 -3.20
N ASN A 207 -3.68 -25.54 -3.24
CA ASN A 207 -5.10 -25.88 -3.20
C ASN A 207 -5.75 -25.41 -1.89
N ASP A 208 -5.14 -25.70 -0.72
CA ASP A 208 -5.71 -25.29 0.59
C ASP A 208 -5.81 -23.77 0.71
N ILE A 209 -4.82 -23.04 0.19
CA ILE A 209 -4.81 -21.57 0.25
C ILE A 209 -5.72 -20.95 -0.79
N TYR A 210 -5.83 -21.53 -1.98
CA TYR A 210 -6.72 -21.04 -3.02
C TYR A 210 -8.20 -21.16 -2.61
N GLU A 211 -8.58 -22.29 -2.01
CA GLU A 211 -9.97 -22.59 -1.63
C GLU A 211 -10.52 -21.57 -0.61
N ASP A 212 -9.75 -21.24 0.42
CA ASP A 212 -10.17 -20.31 1.49
C ASP A 212 -9.45 -18.95 1.39
N GLY A 213 -8.95 -18.58 0.20
CA GLY A 213 -8.14 -17.38 -0.03
C GLY A 213 -8.95 -16.15 -0.45
N THR A 214 -8.40 -14.96 -0.21
CA THR A 214 -8.93 -13.73 -0.81
C THR A 214 -8.78 -13.77 -2.33
N ASN A 215 -9.58 -12.97 -3.06
CA ASN A 215 -9.47 -12.85 -4.52
C ASN A 215 -8.05 -12.45 -4.97
N GLU A 216 -7.36 -11.62 -4.18
CA GLU A 216 -5.97 -11.25 -4.42
C GLU A 216 -5.03 -12.47 -4.31
N THR A 217 -5.18 -13.27 -3.25
CA THR A 217 -4.38 -14.49 -3.05
C THR A 217 -4.66 -15.53 -4.12
N GLN A 218 -5.92 -15.71 -4.50
CA GLN A 218 -6.31 -16.58 -5.60
C GLN A 218 -5.70 -16.11 -6.93
N SER A 219 -5.74 -14.81 -7.20
CA SER A 219 -5.13 -14.22 -8.40
C SER A 219 -3.62 -14.40 -8.40
N LEU A 220 -2.95 -14.20 -7.28
CA LEU A 220 -1.51 -14.41 -7.12
C LEU A 220 -1.11 -15.87 -7.42
N ILE A 221 -1.89 -16.85 -6.92
CA ILE A 221 -1.65 -18.27 -7.21
C ILE A 221 -1.89 -18.57 -8.69
N ALA A 222 -3.05 -18.18 -9.23
CA ALA A 222 -3.47 -18.59 -10.57
C ALA A 222 -2.72 -17.85 -11.69
N VAL A 223 -2.47 -16.55 -11.52
CA VAL A 223 -1.85 -15.68 -12.52
C VAL A 223 -0.33 -15.66 -12.36
N THR A 224 0.16 -15.31 -11.17
CA THR A 224 1.58 -15.00 -10.96
C THR A 224 2.43 -16.25 -10.74
N ILE A 225 1.91 -17.26 -10.02
CA ILE A 225 2.67 -18.48 -9.74
C ILE A 225 2.43 -19.51 -10.85
N LEU A 226 1.19 -19.97 -11.02
CA LEU A 226 0.87 -21.07 -11.93
C LEU A 226 0.68 -20.61 -13.38
N GLY A 227 0.29 -19.36 -13.62
CA GLY A 227 0.18 -18.80 -14.98
C GLY A 227 1.51 -18.80 -15.74
N THR A 228 2.65 -18.74 -15.03
CA THR A 228 3.99 -18.85 -15.63
C THR A 228 4.23 -20.17 -16.35
N MET A 229 3.46 -21.22 -16.04
CA MET A 229 3.54 -22.50 -16.75
C MET A 229 3.21 -22.38 -18.24
N HIS A 230 2.55 -21.30 -18.68
CA HIS A 230 2.28 -21.07 -20.11
C HIS A 230 3.57 -21.04 -20.97
N THR A 231 4.73 -20.79 -20.35
CA THR A 231 6.04 -20.77 -21.01
C THR A 231 6.55 -22.15 -21.44
N ASP A 232 6.02 -23.23 -20.87
CA ASP A 232 6.46 -24.61 -21.11
C ASP A 232 5.31 -25.60 -20.88
N ALA A 233 4.82 -26.20 -21.97
CA ALA A 233 3.70 -27.13 -21.93
C ALA A 233 3.93 -28.35 -21.01
N GLN A 234 5.19 -28.76 -20.82
CA GLN A 234 5.51 -29.88 -19.93
C GLN A 234 5.23 -29.54 -18.45
N LEU A 235 5.35 -28.27 -18.06
CA LEU A 235 5.01 -27.84 -16.69
C LEU A 235 3.52 -28.02 -16.42
N VAL A 236 2.67 -27.71 -17.40
CA VAL A 236 1.22 -27.91 -17.31
C VAL A 236 0.88 -29.39 -17.17
N GLU A 237 1.51 -30.23 -18.00
CA GLU A 237 1.31 -31.68 -17.97
C GLU A 237 1.73 -32.31 -16.64
N ASN A 238 2.84 -31.86 -16.05
CA ASN A 238 3.27 -32.32 -14.73
C ASN A 238 2.32 -31.88 -13.61
N ALA A 239 1.75 -30.67 -13.71
CA ALA A 239 0.94 -30.04 -12.67
C ALA A 239 -0.52 -30.49 -12.64
N LYS A 240 -1.11 -30.84 -13.78
CA LYS A 240 -2.56 -31.01 -13.95
C LYS A 240 -3.21 -32.00 -12.97
N GLU A 241 -2.52 -33.10 -12.64
CA GLU A 241 -3.07 -34.14 -11.76
C GLU A 241 -3.07 -33.74 -10.27
N TYR A 242 -2.34 -32.67 -9.91
CA TYR A 242 -2.21 -32.22 -8.53
C TYR A 242 -3.10 -31.01 -8.21
N MET A 243 -3.61 -30.31 -9.22
CA MET A 243 -4.55 -29.21 -9.01
C MET A 243 -5.93 -29.75 -8.62
N SER A 244 -6.55 -29.12 -7.62
CA SER A 244 -7.97 -29.31 -7.34
C SER A 244 -8.82 -28.81 -8.51
N GLU A 245 -10.08 -29.25 -8.59
CA GLU A 245 -11.01 -28.78 -9.62
C GLU A 245 -11.16 -27.25 -9.59
N THR A 246 -11.31 -26.69 -8.38
CA THR A 246 -11.46 -25.24 -8.13
C THR A 246 -10.24 -24.44 -8.56
N LEU A 247 -9.02 -24.97 -8.38
CA LEU A 247 -7.78 -24.33 -8.84
C LEU A 247 -7.53 -24.53 -10.34
N SER A 248 -7.84 -25.72 -10.87
CA SER A 248 -7.45 -26.13 -12.22
C SER A 248 -8.10 -25.26 -13.31
N GLN A 249 -9.40 -24.98 -13.17
CA GLN A 249 -10.16 -24.21 -14.14
C GLN A 249 -9.60 -22.79 -14.35
N PRO A 250 -9.40 -21.96 -13.30
CA PRO A 250 -8.84 -20.62 -13.47
C PRO A 250 -7.39 -20.64 -13.98
N VAL A 251 -6.56 -21.57 -13.52
CA VAL A 251 -5.16 -21.69 -13.99
C VAL A 251 -5.10 -22.00 -15.48
N LEU A 252 -5.89 -22.98 -15.94
CA LEU A 252 -5.92 -23.35 -17.36
C LEU A 252 -6.48 -22.22 -18.23
N ALA A 253 -7.49 -21.49 -17.75
CA ALA A 253 -8.02 -20.32 -18.45
C ALA A 253 -6.96 -19.21 -18.59
N VAL A 254 -6.19 -18.94 -17.53
CA VAL A 254 -5.06 -17.99 -17.58
C VAL A 254 -4.01 -18.44 -18.58
N ILE A 255 -3.58 -19.70 -18.54
CA ILE A 255 -2.57 -20.24 -19.47
C ILE A 255 -3.06 -20.15 -20.92
N GLN A 256 -4.32 -20.48 -21.17
CA GLN A 256 -4.93 -20.35 -22.50
C GLN A 256 -4.93 -18.89 -22.98
N TYR A 257 -5.28 -17.95 -22.09
CA TYR A 257 -5.25 -16.53 -22.40
C TYR A 257 -3.83 -16.05 -22.71
N LEU A 258 -2.84 -16.37 -21.88
CA LEU A 258 -1.45 -15.97 -22.07
C LEU A 258 -0.87 -16.54 -23.37
N ASN A 259 -1.26 -17.76 -23.76
CA ASN A 259 -0.87 -18.36 -25.04
C ASN A 259 -1.56 -17.74 -26.27
N SER A 260 -2.66 -17.00 -26.08
CA SER A 260 -3.38 -16.33 -27.16
C SER A 260 -2.62 -15.12 -27.72
N PRO A 261 -2.92 -14.65 -28.94
CA PRO A 261 -2.36 -13.41 -29.47
C PRO A 261 -2.64 -12.18 -28.59
N ALA A 262 -3.77 -12.15 -27.87
CA ALA A 262 -4.13 -11.06 -26.99
C ALA A 262 -3.27 -11.07 -25.71
N GLY A 263 -3.07 -12.23 -25.10
CA GLY A 263 -2.21 -12.41 -23.92
C GLY A 263 -0.76 -12.03 -24.22
N LYS A 264 -0.18 -12.59 -25.30
CA LYS A 264 1.19 -12.23 -25.74
C LYS A 264 1.38 -10.74 -26.01
N ARG A 265 0.33 -10.04 -26.47
CA ARG A 265 0.35 -8.58 -26.63
C ARG A 265 0.24 -7.85 -25.28
N ALA A 266 -0.55 -8.37 -24.34
CA ALA A 266 -0.67 -7.81 -23.00
C ALA A 266 0.65 -7.91 -22.23
N GLU A 267 1.33 -9.06 -22.28
CA GLU A 267 2.65 -9.26 -21.66
C GLU A 267 3.68 -8.27 -22.22
N LYS A 268 3.78 -8.16 -23.55
CA LYS A 268 4.68 -7.18 -24.19
C LYS A 268 4.41 -5.74 -23.78
N LYS A 269 3.14 -5.39 -23.54
CA LYS A 269 2.75 -4.07 -23.03
C LYS A 269 3.06 -3.90 -21.55
N LEU A 270 3.07 -4.97 -20.77
CA LEU A 270 3.46 -4.92 -19.36
C LEU A 270 4.98 -4.64 -19.24
N ASP A 271 5.78 -5.33 -20.06
CA ASP A 271 7.23 -5.13 -20.12
C ASP A 271 7.61 -3.77 -20.73
N ASN A 272 6.78 -3.28 -21.65
CA ASN A 272 6.99 -2.01 -22.36
C ASN A 272 5.70 -1.18 -22.33
N PRO A 273 5.38 -0.55 -21.19
CA PRO A 273 4.15 0.21 -21.06
C PRO A 273 4.16 1.40 -22.03
N PRO A 274 3.05 1.67 -22.73
CA PRO A 274 2.98 2.83 -23.59
C PRO A 274 3.18 4.11 -22.75
N PRO A 275 3.83 5.15 -23.30
CA PRO A 275 3.95 6.42 -22.60
C PRO A 275 2.58 6.91 -22.13
N TYR A 276 2.52 7.39 -20.90
CA TYR A 276 1.30 7.99 -20.36
C TYR A 276 0.84 9.10 -21.30
N LYS A 277 -0.36 8.93 -21.86
CA LYS A 277 -1.03 9.97 -22.64
C LYS A 277 -2.08 10.59 -21.73
N PRO A 278 -1.88 11.83 -21.24
CA PRO A 278 -2.91 12.52 -20.47
C PRO A 278 -4.20 12.53 -21.29
N LYS A 279 -5.32 12.16 -20.67
CA LYS A 279 -6.63 12.29 -21.30
C LYS A 279 -6.76 13.75 -21.71
N LYS A 280 -6.89 14.00 -23.02
CA LYS A 280 -7.21 15.35 -23.50
C LYS A 280 -8.45 15.79 -22.74
N ALA A 281 -8.38 16.93 -22.05
CA ALA A 281 -9.55 17.58 -21.49
C ALA A 281 -10.64 17.53 -22.57
N GLN A 282 -11.80 16.96 -22.24
CA GLN A 282 -12.95 17.06 -23.11
C GLN A 282 -13.16 18.56 -23.31
N LYS A 283 -12.78 19.07 -24.49
CA LYS A 283 -13.19 20.42 -24.88
C LYS A 283 -14.70 20.39 -24.78
N GLU A 284 -15.26 21.25 -23.92
CA GLU A 284 -16.67 21.61 -23.89
C GLU A 284 -17.08 22.17 -25.26
N LYS A 285 -17.20 21.29 -26.25
CA LYS A 285 -17.60 21.66 -27.61
C LYS A 285 -19.12 21.86 -27.73
N GLY A 286 -19.85 21.77 -26.62
CA GLY A 286 -21.29 21.98 -26.54
C GLY A 286 -21.69 23.37 -26.02
N MET A 287 -21.11 23.83 -24.91
CA MET A 287 -21.59 25.06 -24.26
C MET A 287 -21.20 26.35 -24.99
N TYR A 288 -20.00 26.41 -25.59
CA TYR A 288 -19.53 27.64 -26.23
C TYR A 288 -20.27 27.97 -27.53
N ARG A 289 -20.78 26.97 -28.27
CA ARG A 289 -21.58 27.20 -29.48
C ARG A 289 -22.97 27.73 -29.15
N GLN A 290 -23.55 27.23 -28.06
CA GLN A 290 -24.86 27.67 -27.58
C GLN A 290 -24.82 29.08 -26.95
N MET A 291 -23.69 29.48 -26.35
CA MET A 291 -23.45 30.87 -25.92
C MET A 291 -23.12 31.85 -27.06
N LEU A 292 -22.59 31.37 -28.19
CA LEU A 292 -22.23 32.21 -29.35
C LEU A 292 -23.30 32.25 -30.46
N GLY A 293 -24.41 31.55 -30.30
CA GLY A 293 -25.50 31.55 -31.28
C GLY A 293 -25.10 31.00 -32.66
N LEU A 294 -24.24 29.97 -32.70
CA LEU A 294 -23.75 29.30 -33.93
C LEU A 294 -23.97 27.78 -33.91
#